data_AF-A0ABD2YGX4-F1
#
_entry.id   AF-A0ABD2YGX4-F1
#
_cell.length_a   1.000
_cell.length_b   1.000
_cell.length_c   1.000
_cell.angle_alpha   90.00
_cell.angle_beta   90.00
_cell.angle_gamma   90.00
#
_symmetry.space_group_name_H-M   'P 1'
#
loop_
_entity.id
_entity.type
_entity.pdbx_description
1 polymer ?
#
loop_
_entity_poly.entity_id
_entity_poly.type
_entity_poly.pdbx_seq_one_letter_code
_entity_poly.pdbx_strand_id
1 'polypeptide(L)'
;MPNFLVTFLVLTLLVAALHEQVVSSCRSFCNSIPINYPFGIEDGCGSPQFRHMLNCSSTDLFFQTPSGNYKVQSIDYQKKNMVIFDPAMSTCSILQPHHDFVMSDIQSAIIPPSDDTIFVLMNCSVDSPVLNHYKSLCFNFAGHSCDELYGACTSFKLFHLLSNSSPPCCFTGYNTVNFMSMNILDCTHYTSVYNTDNLKGVGPLDWLYGMRLSYSVPDTGCERCTKSGGTCGFDVETEGMLCICSASINATRECAAGTVSSGVTNKQWRISFILTCLLLVSTTGYQFLHNFKKNVL
;
A
#
# COMPACT_ATOMS: atom_id res chain seq x y z
N MET A 1 -5.33 -17.76 51.76
CA MET A 1 -5.69 -16.53 51.04
C MET A 1 -4.50 -15.69 50.52
N PRO A 2 -3.34 -15.53 51.18
CA PRO A 2 -2.26 -14.67 50.66
C PRO A 2 -1.54 -15.23 49.41
N ASN A 3 -1.48 -16.56 49.26
CA ASN A 3 -0.82 -17.19 48.11
C ASN A 3 -1.53 -16.96 46.77
N PHE A 4 -2.83 -16.69 46.78
CA PHE A 4 -3.63 -16.47 45.56
C PHE A 4 -3.39 -15.07 44.97
N LEU A 5 -3.23 -14.07 45.85
CA LEU A 5 -2.88 -12.69 45.48
C LEU A 5 -1.46 -12.63 44.91
N VAL A 6 -0.51 -13.33 45.51
CA VAL A 6 0.88 -13.39 45.03
C VAL A 6 0.98 -14.10 43.67
N THR A 7 0.24 -15.20 43.48
CA THR A 7 0.22 -15.90 42.17
C THR A 7 -0.45 -15.06 41.09
N PHE A 8 -1.52 -14.34 41.40
CA PHE A 8 -2.15 -13.41 40.45
C PHE A 8 -1.22 -12.26 40.06
N LEU A 9 -0.49 -11.68 41.03
CA LEU A 9 0.45 -10.59 40.79
C LEU A 9 1.67 -11.03 39.96
N VAL A 10 2.17 -12.24 40.22
CA VAL A 10 3.24 -12.87 39.43
C VAL A 10 2.75 -13.19 38.01
N LEU A 11 1.52 -13.69 37.86
CA LEU A 11 0.93 -13.95 36.54
C LEU A 11 0.73 -12.66 35.75
N THR A 12 0.27 -11.57 36.38
CA THR A 12 0.16 -10.26 35.70
C THR A 12 1.51 -9.68 35.32
N LEU A 13 2.56 -9.85 36.14
CA LEU A 13 3.92 -9.45 35.78
C LEU A 13 4.50 -10.31 34.65
N LEU A 14 4.19 -11.60 34.62
CA LEU A 14 4.57 -12.50 33.53
C LEU A 14 3.87 -12.12 32.22
N VAL A 15 2.57 -11.79 32.26
CA VAL A 15 1.82 -11.33 31.08
C VAL A 15 2.33 -9.96 30.61
N ALA A 16 2.70 -9.05 31.51
CA ALA A 16 3.34 -7.78 31.16
C ALA A 16 4.75 -7.97 30.57
N ALA A 17 5.53 -8.94 31.06
CA ALA A 17 6.83 -9.30 30.50
C ALA A 17 6.72 -10.07 29.16
N LEU A 18 5.58 -10.71 28.91
CA LEU A 18 5.22 -11.33 27.62
C LEU A 18 4.73 -10.32 26.59
N HIS A 19 4.55 -9.05 26.97
CA HIS A 19 4.39 -7.96 26.01
C HIS A 19 5.77 -7.59 25.43
N GLU A 20 6.48 -8.60 24.88
CA GLU A 20 7.39 -8.34 23.79
C GLU A 20 6.49 -7.78 22.69
N GLN A 21 6.60 -6.47 22.45
CA GLN A 21 6.21 -5.94 21.17
C GLN A 21 6.90 -6.82 20.14
N VAL A 22 6.12 -7.63 19.44
CA VAL A 22 6.59 -8.31 18.24
C VAL A 22 6.82 -7.17 17.26
N VAL A 23 7.99 -6.53 17.36
CA VAL A 23 8.42 -5.55 16.38
C VAL A 23 8.61 -6.39 15.12
N SER A 24 7.59 -6.37 14.29
CA SER A 24 7.57 -7.05 13.01
C SER A 24 8.79 -6.54 12.26
N SER A 25 9.75 -7.41 11.99
CA SER A 25 10.82 -7.12 11.05
C SER A 25 10.16 -6.60 9.77
N CYS A 26 10.45 -5.35 9.40
CA CYS A 26 9.83 -4.73 8.22
C CYS A 26 10.04 -5.63 7.01
N ARG A 27 8.93 -6.06 6.40
CA ARG A 27 8.98 -6.86 5.18
C ARG A 27 9.50 -6.00 4.05
N SER A 28 10.62 -6.42 3.46
CA SER A 28 11.28 -5.74 2.34
C SER A 28 10.79 -6.21 0.97
N PHE A 29 9.89 -7.19 0.92
CA PHE A 29 9.31 -7.71 -0.32
C PHE A 29 7.84 -8.08 -0.12
N CYS A 30 7.03 -7.80 -1.14
CA CYS A 30 5.72 -8.40 -1.34
C CYS A 30 5.79 -9.27 -2.59
N ASN A 31 5.89 -10.59 -2.42
CA ASN A 31 6.20 -11.52 -3.50
C ASN A 31 7.51 -11.11 -4.22
N SER A 32 7.44 -10.68 -5.50
CA SER A 32 8.58 -10.24 -6.29
C SER A 32 8.83 -8.73 -6.24
N ILE A 33 7.93 -7.94 -5.62
CA ILE A 33 8.04 -6.48 -5.59
C ILE A 33 8.81 -6.04 -4.35
N PRO A 34 9.98 -5.37 -4.50
CA PRO A 34 10.71 -4.81 -3.38
C PRO A 34 9.95 -3.65 -2.73
N ILE A 35 9.91 -3.65 -1.40
CA ILE A 35 9.32 -2.60 -0.56
C ILE A 35 10.47 -1.87 0.13
N ASN A 36 10.74 -0.65 -0.34
CA ASN A 36 11.77 0.24 0.21
C ASN A 36 11.13 1.55 0.65
N TYR A 37 11.87 2.30 1.46
CA TYR A 37 11.51 3.68 1.81
C TYR A 37 11.22 4.51 0.55
N PRO A 38 10.12 5.30 0.51
CA PRO A 38 9.31 5.74 1.64
C PRO A 38 8.17 4.79 2.03
N PHE A 39 7.95 3.71 1.28
CA PHE A 39 6.84 2.80 1.52
C PHE A 39 7.12 1.82 2.67
N GLY A 40 6.04 1.39 3.31
CA GLY A 40 6.01 0.28 4.25
C GLY A 40 4.68 -0.46 4.12
N ILE A 41 4.70 -1.78 4.37
CA ILE A 41 3.50 -2.64 4.38
C ILE A 41 3.15 -3.15 5.78
N GLU A 42 4.03 -2.91 6.74
CA GLU A 42 3.80 -3.16 8.17
C GLU A 42 3.70 -1.82 8.88
N ASP A 43 2.91 -1.78 9.95
CA ASP A 43 2.78 -0.57 10.74
C ASP A 43 4.11 -0.24 11.44
N GLY A 44 4.48 1.04 11.44
CA GLY A 44 5.78 1.52 11.93
C GLY A 44 6.96 1.34 10.95
N CYS A 45 6.76 0.83 9.74
CA CYS A 45 7.80 0.72 8.71
C CYS A 45 7.67 1.79 7.62
N GLY A 46 8.79 2.26 7.07
CA GLY A 46 8.81 3.27 6.02
C GLY A 46 8.64 4.70 6.56
N SER A 47 7.96 5.55 5.79
CA SER A 47 7.63 6.92 6.21
C SER A 47 6.21 6.98 6.77
N PRO A 48 5.96 7.73 7.86
CA PRO A 48 4.62 7.88 8.42
C PRO A 48 3.63 8.49 7.42
N GLN A 49 4.11 9.32 6.48
CA GLN A 49 3.27 9.92 5.44
C GLN A 49 2.70 8.88 4.45
N PHE A 50 3.33 7.71 4.35
CA PHE A 50 2.92 6.61 3.46
C PHE A 50 2.25 5.46 4.22
N ARG A 51 1.98 5.66 5.53
CA ARG A 51 1.34 4.69 6.40
C ARG A 51 -0.02 4.28 5.82
N HIS A 52 -0.28 2.97 5.82
CA HIS A 52 -1.52 2.36 5.29
C HIS A 52 -1.83 2.66 3.81
N MET A 53 -0.85 3.11 3.01
CA MET A 53 -1.05 3.28 1.57
C MET A 53 -0.85 2.00 0.78
N LEU A 54 -0.04 1.06 1.29
CA LEU A 54 0.21 -0.22 0.65
C LEU A 54 -0.24 -1.37 1.54
N ASN A 55 -0.87 -2.36 0.92
CA ASN A 55 -1.24 -3.61 1.55
C ASN A 55 -0.75 -4.79 0.71
N CYS A 56 -0.03 -5.71 1.36
CA CYS A 56 0.48 -6.92 0.72
C CYS A 56 -0.41 -8.10 1.08
N SER A 57 -1.15 -8.62 0.09
CA SER A 57 -1.76 -9.94 0.18
C SER A 57 -0.70 -11.05 -0.02
N SER A 58 -1.10 -12.32 0.01
CA SER A 58 -0.15 -13.44 -0.20
C SER A 58 0.53 -13.43 -1.58
N THR A 59 -0.07 -12.81 -2.59
CA THR A 59 0.39 -12.84 -3.99
C THR A 59 0.63 -11.47 -4.59
N ASP A 60 -0.17 -10.49 -4.20
CA ASP A 60 -0.27 -9.20 -4.86
C ASP A 60 -0.18 -8.04 -3.87
N LEU A 61 0.47 -6.97 -4.31
CA LEU A 61 0.59 -5.70 -3.63
C LEU A 61 -0.51 -4.76 -4.13
N PHE A 62 -1.18 -4.08 -3.20
CA PHE A 62 -2.25 -3.14 -3.50
C PHE A 62 -1.95 -1.76 -2.93
N PHE A 63 -2.20 -0.73 -3.75
CA PHE A 63 -2.29 0.65 -3.32
C PHE A 63 -3.72 0.94 -2.88
N GLN A 64 -3.90 1.39 -1.65
CA GLN A 64 -5.20 1.59 -1.03
C GLN A 64 -5.60 3.05 -1.14
N THR A 65 -6.80 3.33 -1.62
CA THR A 65 -7.37 4.68 -1.67
C THR A 65 -8.79 4.65 -1.08
N PRO A 66 -9.42 5.81 -0.82
CA PRO A 66 -10.83 5.87 -0.44
C PRO A 66 -11.79 5.19 -1.44
N SER A 67 -11.41 5.14 -2.72
CA SER A 67 -12.22 4.51 -3.78
C SER A 67 -11.99 3.00 -3.95
N GLY A 68 -10.88 2.44 -3.43
CA GLY A 68 -10.66 1.00 -3.52
C GLY A 68 -9.20 0.56 -3.39
N ASN A 69 -8.95 -0.68 -3.82
CA ASN A 69 -7.62 -1.27 -3.82
C ASN A 69 -7.14 -1.46 -5.27
N TYR A 70 -6.00 -0.88 -5.57
CA TYR A 70 -5.43 -0.80 -6.91
C TYR A 70 -4.21 -1.70 -6.98
N LYS A 71 -4.16 -2.60 -7.94
CA LYS A 71 -3.04 -3.55 -8.03
C LYS A 71 -1.77 -2.80 -8.41
N VAL A 72 -0.73 -2.88 -7.59
CA VAL A 72 0.59 -2.35 -7.93
C VAL A 72 1.25 -3.30 -8.92
N GLN A 73 1.57 -2.79 -10.11
CA GLN A 73 2.28 -3.53 -11.15
C GLN A 73 3.79 -3.42 -10.98
N SER A 74 4.30 -2.22 -10.64
CA SER A 74 5.73 -1.98 -10.44
C SER A 74 5.99 -0.73 -9.61
N ILE A 75 7.17 -0.66 -9.00
CA ILE A 75 7.68 0.51 -8.28
C ILE A 75 9.10 0.79 -8.79
N ASP A 76 9.34 1.99 -9.31
CA ASP A 76 10.66 2.48 -9.70
C ASP A 76 11.15 3.51 -8.68
N TYR A 77 12.03 3.07 -7.78
CA TYR A 77 12.60 3.90 -6.72
C TYR A 77 13.55 4.98 -7.22
N GLN A 78 14.15 4.82 -8.40
CA GLN A 78 15.07 5.80 -8.97
C GLN A 78 14.28 6.94 -9.62
N LYS A 79 13.25 6.60 -10.40
CA LYS A 79 12.36 7.56 -11.05
C LYS A 79 11.25 8.08 -10.12
N LYS A 80 11.14 7.51 -8.92
CA LYS A 80 10.15 7.86 -7.90
C LYS A 80 8.72 7.75 -8.44
N ASN A 81 8.42 6.65 -9.12
CA ASN A 81 7.09 6.38 -9.62
C ASN A 81 6.62 4.94 -9.33
N MET A 82 5.31 4.77 -9.34
CA MET A 82 4.64 3.49 -9.13
C MET A 82 3.57 3.33 -10.20
N VAL A 83 3.47 2.15 -10.81
CA VAL A 83 2.38 1.87 -11.75
C VAL A 83 1.32 1.03 -11.04
N ILE A 84 0.08 1.50 -11.10
CA ILE A 84 -1.09 0.82 -10.56
C ILE A 84 -2.10 0.49 -11.65
N PHE A 85 -2.95 -0.51 -11.40
CA PHE A 85 -4.04 -0.91 -12.27
C PHE A 85 -5.34 -0.97 -11.46
N ASP A 86 -6.37 -0.29 -11.95
CA ASP A 86 -7.72 -0.38 -11.39
C ASP A 86 -8.47 -1.57 -12.02
N PRO A 87 -8.87 -2.60 -11.26
CA PRO A 87 -9.71 -3.67 -11.79
C PRO A 87 -11.09 -3.20 -12.31
N ALA A 88 -11.57 -2.04 -11.86
CA ALA A 88 -12.85 -1.43 -12.25
C ALA A 88 -12.73 -0.43 -13.41
N MET A 89 -11.53 -0.18 -13.97
CA MET A 89 -11.43 0.57 -15.22
C MET A 89 -11.62 -0.34 -16.43
N SER A 90 -12.20 0.22 -17.50
CA SER A 90 -12.35 -0.54 -18.75
C SER A 90 -11.01 -0.65 -19.48
N THR A 91 -10.86 -1.68 -20.30
CA THR A 91 -9.69 -1.91 -21.16
C THR A 91 -10.15 -2.34 -22.55
N CYS A 92 -9.20 -2.53 -23.46
CA CYS A 92 -9.50 -2.93 -24.84
C CYS A 92 -10.28 -4.26 -24.95
N SER A 93 -10.20 -5.12 -23.93
CA SER A 93 -10.82 -6.45 -23.87
C SER A 93 -11.90 -6.61 -22.79
N ILE A 94 -12.08 -5.63 -21.91
CA ILE A 94 -13.06 -5.70 -20.82
C ILE A 94 -13.75 -4.35 -20.68
N LEU A 95 -15.08 -4.37 -20.65
CA LEU A 95 -15.88 -3.20 -20.32
C LEU A 95 -16.27 -3.29 -18.84
N GLN A 96 -15.87 -2.31 -18.04
CA GLN A 96 -16.16 -2.26 -16.60
C GLN A 96 -17.20 -1.20 -16.29
N PRO A 97 -18.06 -1.42 -15.27
CA PRO A 97 -19.09 -0.45 -14.91
C PRO A 97 -18.48 0.85 -14.37
N HIS A 98 -19.36 1.82 -14.14
CA HIS A 98 -19.03 3.10 -13.52
C HIS A 98 -18.24 2.93 -12.22
N HIS A 99 -17.11 3.65 -12.12
CA HIS A 99 -16.27 3.71 -10.94
C HIS A 99 -15.54 5.05 -10.90
N ASP A 100 -15.40 5.64 -9.71
CA ASP A 100 -14.71 6.91 -9.50
C ASP A 100 -13.31 6.65 -8.92
N PHE A 101 -12.26 7.21 -9.52
CA PHE A 101 -10.92 7.17 -8.95
C PHE A 101 -10.72 8.32 -7.95
N VAL A 102 -10.81 8.00 -6.67
CA VAL A 102 -10.70 8.96 -5.55
C VAL A 102 -9.51 8.63 -4.67
N MET A 103 -8.66 9.62 -4.41
CA MET A 103 -7.53 9.56 -3.47
C MET A 103 -7.80 10.48 -2.26
N SER A 104 -7.15 10.21 -1.12
CA SER A 104 -7.20 11.14 0.02
C SER A 104 -6.40 12.42 -0.26
N ASP A 105 -6.62 13.48 0.52
CA ASP A 105 -5.86 14.74 0.38
C ASP A 105 -4.34 14.52 0.46
N ILE A 106 -3.89 13.65 1.38
CA ILE A 106 -2.47 13.31 1.53
C ILE A 106 -1.98 12.58 0.28
N GLN A 107 -2.73 11.60 -0.22
CA GLN A 107 -2.36 10.82 -1.39
C GLN A 107 -2.27 11.69 -2.65
N SER A 108 -3.27 12.54 -2.89
CA SER A 108 -3.29 13.51 -3.98
C SER A 108 -2.13 14.52 -3.89
N ALA A 109 -1.62 14.80 -2.70
CA ALA A 109 -0.49 15.71 -2.51
C ALA A 109 0.88 15.03 -2.68
N ILE A 110 1.07 13.82 -2.16
CA ILE A 110 2.41 13.19 -2.08
C ILE A 110 2.66 12.10 -3.12
N ILE A 111 1.62 11.52 -3.71
CA ILE A 111 1.67 10.44 -4.71
C ILE A 111 0.55 10.58 -5.78
N PRO A 112 0.35 11.75 -6.40
CA PRO A 112 -0.66 11.90 -7.45
C PRO A 112 -0.29 11.08 -8.71
N PRO A 113 -1.27 10.78 -9.58
CA PRO A 113 -0.99 10.37 -10.95
C PRO A 113 -0.03 11.34 -11.64
N SER A 114 0.96 10.78 -12.33
CA SER A 114 1.95 11.50 -13.13
C SER A 114 1.27 12.23 -14.30
N ASP A 115 1.87 13.32 -14.76
CA ASP A 115 1.34 14.12 -15.89
C ASP A 115 1.20 13.33 -17.20
N ASP A 116 1.96 12.24 -17.35
CA ASP A 116 1.88 11.33 -18.48
C ASP A 116 0.86 10.19 -18.32
N THR A 117 0.01 10.27 -17.28
CA THR A 117 -1.18 9.44 -17.10
C THR A 117 -2.42 10.20 -17.58
N ILE A 118 -3.08 9.66 -18.59
CA ILE A 118 -4.29 10.21 -19.18
C ILE A 118 -5.49 9.35 -18.83
N PHE A 119 -6.56 10.02 -18.40
CA PHE A 119 -7.87 9.41 -18.18
C PHE A 119 -8.71 9.62 -19.42
N VAL A 120 -9.44 8.59 -19.83
CA VAL A 120 -10.36 8.64 -20.96
C VAL A 120 -11.76 8.38 -20.45
N LEU A 121 -12.58 9.43 -20.45
CA LEU A 121 -14.00 9.35 -20.14
C LEU A 121 -14.71 8.86 -21.40
N MET A 122 -15.54 7.83 -21.25
CA MET A 122 -16.15 7.12 -22.37
C MET A 122 -17.65 7.02 -22.22
N ASN A 123 -18.33 7.00 -23.37
CA ASN A 123 -19.77 6.91 -23.47
C ASN A 123 -20.45 7.96 -22.58
N CYS A 124 -20.06 9.21 -22.82
CA CYS A 124 -20.59 10.39 -22.17
C CYS A 124 -21.88 10.83 -22.86
N SER A 125 -22.80 11.40 -22.09
CA SER A 125 -23.98 12.07 -22.61
C SER A 125 -23.61 13.26 -23.49
N VAL A 126 -24.43 13.55 -24.50
CA VAL A 126 -24.29 14.76 -25.34
C VAL A 126 -24.41 16.06 -24.54
N ASP A 127 -25.07 16.01 -23.38
CA ASP A 127 -25.24 17.13 -22.46
C ASP A 127 -24.14 17.19 -21.39
N SER A 128 -23.16 16.28 -21.45
CA SER A 128 -22.05 16.20 -20.50
C SER A 128 -21.33 17.55 -20.34
N PRO A 129 -20.98 17.96 -19.11
CA PRO A 129 -20.25 19.19 -18.88
C PRO A 129 -18.92 19.27 -19.63
N VAL A 130 -18.21 18.14 -19.80
CA VAL A 130 -16.92 18.10 -20.51
C VAL A 130 -17.06 18.24 -22.02
N LEU A 131 -18.26 18.12 -22.58
CA LEU A 131 -18.53 18.42 -23.99
C LEU A 131 -19.03 19.85 -24.21
N ASN A 132 -19.57 20.46 -23.15
CA ASN A 132 -20.23 21.75 -23.17
C ASN A 132 -19.40 22.79 -22.40
N HIS A 133 -19.78 23.08 -21.15
CA HIS A 133 -19.21 24.18 -20.36
C HIS A 133 -17.71 24.02 -20.05
N TYR A 134 -17.25 22.78 -19.85
CA TYR A 134 -15.87 22.44 -19.50
C TYR A 134 -15.11 21.77 -20.65
N LYS A 135 -15.42 22.12 -21.90
CA LYS A 135 -14.77 21.57 -23.10
C LYS A 135 -13.24 21.71 -23.11
N SER A 136 -12.70 22.73 -22.45
CA SER A 136 -11.25 22.94 -22.34
C SER A 136 -10.51 21.89 -21.51
N LEU A 137 -11.23 21.10 -20.70
CA LEU A 137 -10.65 19.98 -19.95
C LEU A 137 -10.39 18.74 -20.82
N CYS A 138 -11.01 18.69 -22.01
CA CYS A 138 -10.77 17.66 -23.00
C CYS A 138 -9.68 18.08 -23.97
N PHE A 139 -8.76 17.17 -24.23
CA PHE A 139 -7.68 17.38 -25.19
C PHE A 139 -7.44 16.14 -26.02
N ASN A 140 -6.61 16.24 -27.05
CA ASN A 140 -6.05 15.07 -27.73
C ASN A 140 -4.61 14.90 -27.25
N PHE A 141 -4.15 13.65 -27.11
CA PHE A 141 -2.77 13.34 -26.78
C PHE A 141 -2.15 12.48 -27.89
N ALA A 142 -0.88 12.72 -28.21
CA ALA A 142 -0.10 11.93 -29.18
C ALA A 142 -0.75 11.67 -30.57
N GLY A 143 -1.76 12.46 -30.95
CA GLY A 143 -2.51 12.30 -32.21
C GLY A 143 -3.69 11.32 -32.13
N HIS A 144 -4.00 10.78 -30.95
CA HIS A 144 -5.09 9.84 -30.76
C HIS A 144 -6.44 10.53 -30.64
N SER A 145 -7.47 9.84 -31.15
CA SER A 145 -8.87 10.23 -31.07
C SER A 145 -9.71 9.12 -30.46
N CYS A 146 -10.92 9.44 -30.03
CA CYS A 146 -11.80 8.40 -29.50
C CYS A 146 -12.41 7.51 -30.56
N ASP A 147 -12.59 8.01 -31.78
CA ASP A 147 -13.02 7.16 -32.89
C ASP A 147 -11.98 6.06 -33.16
N GLU A 148 -10.68 6.37 -33.02
CA GLU A 148 -9.62 5.37 -33.06
C GLU A 148 -9.76 4.37 -31.90
N LEU A 149 -9.96 4.85 -30.67
CA LEU A 149 -10.13 4.00 -29.49
C LEU A 149 -11.32 3.04 -29.63
N TYR A 150 -12.49 3.55 -30.02
CA TYR A 150 -13.70 2.77 -30.21
C TYR A 150 -13.62 1.86 -31.43
N GLY A 151 -12.88 2.24 -32.47
CA GLY A 151 -12.64 1.43 -33.66
C GLY A 151 -11.59 0.33 -33.48
N ALA A 152 -10.63 0.50 -32.57
CA ALA A 152 -9.56 -0.46 -32.33
C ALA A 152 -9.98 -1.56 -31.34
N CYS A 153 -10.66 -1.18 -30.24
CA CYS A 153 -10.90 -2.07 -29.11
C CYS A 153 -12.22 -2.83 -29.17
N THR A 154 -12.16 -4.16 -29.04
CA THR A 154 -13.36 -5.02 -29.13
C THR A 154 -14.42 -4.65 -28.10
N SER A 155 -14.02 -4.34 -26.87
CA SER A 155 -14.99 -3.98 -25.82
C SER A 155 -15.63 -2.62 -26.04
N PHE A 156 -14.92 -1.68 -26.65
CA PHE A 156 -15.44 -0.34 -26.89
C PHE A 156 -16.28 -0.24 -28.16
N LYS A 157 -16.07 -1.14 -29.14
CA LYS A 157 -16.96 -1.28 -30.30
C LYS A 157 -18.43 -1.51 -29.94
N LEU A 158 -18.69 -2.07 -28.75
CA LEU A 158 -20.06 -2.26 -28.24
C LEU A 158 -20.83 -0.94 -28.20
N PHE A 159 -20.16 0.19 -27.97
CA PHE A 159 -20.80 1.50 -28.00
C PHE A 159 -21.38 1.83 -29.39
N HIS A 160 -20.66 1.51 -30.47
CA HIS A 160 -21.15 1.73 -31.84
C HIS A 160 -22.29 0.77 -32.23
N LEU A 161 -22.40 -0.38 -31.55
CA LEU A 161 -23.51 -1.31 -31.80
C LEU A 161 -24.80 -0.84 -31.12
N LEU A 162 -24.68 -0.11 -30.01
CA LEU A 162 -25.81 0.39 -29.23
C LEU A 162 -26.31 1.75 -29.72
N SER A 163 -25.44 2.56 -30.33
CA SER A 163 -25.79 3.84 -30.95
C SER A 163 -25.35 3.89 -32.40
N ASN A 164 -26.19 4.42 -33.29
CA ASN A 164 -25.87 4.64 -34.72
C ASN A 164 -24.70 5.64 -34.96
N SER A 165 -24.06 6.13 -33.90
CA SER A 165 -22.91 7.03 -33.89
C SER A 165 -21.96 6.67 -32.73
N SER A 166 -20.67 6.99 -32.83
CA SER A 166 -19.76 6.96 -31.68
C SER A 166 -20.31 7.86 -30.57
N PRO A 167 -20.54 7.37 -29.35
CA PRO A 167 -20.91 8.28 -28.27
C PRO A 167 -19.73 9.22 -27.98
N PRO A 168 -19.98 10.40 -27.44
CA PRO A 168 -18.91 11.29 -27.04
C PRO A 168 -17.96 10.70 -25.99
N CYS A 169 -16.74 11.21 -26.00
CA CYS A 169 -15.67 10.85 -25.09
C CYS A 169 -14.87 12.10 -24.69
N CYS A 170 -13.93 11.95 -23.76
CA CYS A 170 -13.01 13.01 -23.40
C CYS A 170 -11.69 12.43 -22.87
N PHE A 171 -10.55 12.75 -23.49
CA PHE A 171 -9.26 12.56 -22.84
C PHE A 171 -8.99 13.72 -21.90
N THR A 172 -8.60 13.42 -20.67
CA THR A 172 -8.39 14.42 -19.62
C THR A 172 -7.31 13.99 -18.64
N GLY A 173 -6.89 14.92 -17.78
CA GLY A 173 -5.90 14.66 -16.72
C GLY A 173 -6.56 14.30 -15.38
N TYR A 174 -5.73 13.90 -14.42
CA TYR A 174 -6.20 13.55 -13.07
C TYR A 174 -7.00 14.67 -12.39
N ASN A 175 -6.61 15.94 -12.58
CA ASN A 175 -7.32 17.07 -11.97
C ASN A 175 -8.82 17.05 -12.27
N THR A 176 -9.23 16.71 -13.49
CA THR A 176 -10.65 16.66 -13.87
C THR A 176 -11.40 15.59 -13.07
N VAL A 177 -10.86 14.37 -13.03
CA VAL A 177 -11.50 13.23 -12.35
C VAL A 177 -11.39 13.31 -10.82
N ASN A 178 -10.41 14.05 -10.30
CA ASN A 178 -10.26 14.32 -8.87
C ASN A 178 -11.32 15.33 -8.36
N PHE A 179 -11.72 16.30 -9.19
CA PHE A 179 -12.70 17.32 -8.80
C PHE A 179 -14.14 16.99 -9.22
N MET A 180 -14.33 16.19 -10.25
CA MET A 180 -15.65 15.83 -10.77
C MET A 180 -15.78 14.31 -10.88
N SER A 181 -16.78 13.76 -10.20
CA SER A 181 -17.13 12.35 -10.34
C SER A 181 -17.68 12.05 -11.73
N MET A 182 -17.60 10.79 -12.14
CA MET A 182 -18.15 10.30 -13.40
C MET A 182 -19.65 10.60 -13.55
N ASN A 183 -20.39 10.66 -12.44
CA ASN A 183 -21.80 11.08 -12.43
C ASN A 183 -21.99 12.56 -12.78
N ILE A 184 -21.11 13.44 -12.28
CA ILE A 184 -21.14 14.87 -12.62
C ILE A 184 -20.71 15.06 -14.08
N LEU A 185 -19.72 14.29 -14.51
CA LEU A 185 -19.23 14.29 -15.89
C LEU A 185 -20.23 13.66 -16.87
N ASP A 186 -21.28 13.01 -16.37
CA ASP A 186 -22.30 12.29 -17.15
C ASP A 186 -21.68 11.30 -18.16
N CYS A 187 -20.69 10.54 -17.67
CA CYS A 187 -19.98 9.50 -18.41
C CYS A 187 -20.14 8.17 -17.67
N THR A 188 -20.23 7.07 -18.43
CA THR A 188 -20.57 5.76 -17.86
C THR A 188 -19.37 4.87 -17.62
N HIS A 189 -18.26 5.11 -18.31
CA HIS A 189 -17.06 4.29 -18.26
C HIS A 189 -15.83 5.19 -18.29
N TYR A 190 -14.73 4.72 -17.70
CA TYR A 190 -13.43 5.31 -17.96
C TYR A 190 -12.37 4.23 -18.18
N THR A 191 -11.28 4.64 -18.82
CA THR A 191 -10.02 3.90 -18.87
C THR A 191 -8.89 4.87 -18.55
N SER A 192 -7.73 4.36 -18.17
CA SER A 192 -6.53 5.18 -18.06
C SER A 192 -5.36 4.52 -18.76
N VAL A 193 -4.48 5.36 -19.29
CA VAL A 193 -3.22 4.95 -19.90
C VAL A 193 -2.09 5.81 -19.37
N TYR A 194 -0.90 5.24 -19.34
CA TYR A 194 0.31 5.95 -18.94
C TYR A 194 1.39 5.81 -20.01
N ASN A 195 2.51 6.51 -19.86
CA ASN A 195 3.59 6.55 -20.84
C ASN A 195 3.20 7.23 -22.16
N THR A 196 2.32 8.24 -22.10
CA THR A 196 1.69 8.85 -23.29
C THR A 196 2.69 9.46 -24.27
N ASP A 197 3.85 9.90 -23.81
CA ASP A 197 4.92 10.44 -24.67
C ASP A 197 5.42 9.41 -25.70
N ASN A 198 5.29 8.11 -25.38
CA ASN A 198 5.73 7.00 -26.22
C ASN A 198 4.58 6.35 -27.01
N LEU A 199 3.37 6.91 -26.97
CA LEU A 199 2.20 6.34 -27.66
C LEU A 199 2.00 6.89 -29.06
N LYS A 200 2.79 7.90 -29.50
CA LYS A 200 2.66 8.46 -30.85
C LYS A 200 2.86 7.37 -31.92
N GLY A 201 1.80 7.09 -32.68
CA GLY A 201 1.81 6.05 -33.73
C GLY A 201 1.63 4.62 -33.20
N VAL A 202 1.35 4.45 -31.91
CA VAL A 202 1.04 3.17 -31.27
C VAL A 202 -0.48 3.09 -31.10
N GLY A 203 -1.11 2.06 -31.65
CA GLY A 203 -2.57 1.93 -31.61
C GLY A 203 -3.11 1.54 -30.21
N PRO A 204 -4.41 1.76 -29.93
CA PRO A 204 -5.02 1.49 -28.63
C PRO A 204 -4.91 0.05 -28.09
N LEU A 205 -4.67 -0.92 -28.98
CA LEU A 205 -4.46 -2.32 -28.61
C LEU A 205 -3.12 -2.53 -27.87
N ASP A 206 -2.11 -1.71 -28.18
CA ASP A 206 -0.74 -1.84 -27.68
C ASP A 206 -0.41 -0.76 -26.62
N TRP A 207 -1.43 -0.01 -26.16
CA TRP A 207 -1.25 0.97 -25.09
C TRP A 207 -0.96 0.33 -23.74
N LEU A 208 -0.29 1.09 -22.89
CA LEU A 208 -0.05 0.71 -21.50
C LEU A 208 -1.22 1.18 -20.63
N TYR A 209 -2.15 0.26 -20.35
CA TYR A 209 -3.31 0.51 -19.50
C TYR A 209 -2.94 0.47 -18.02
N GLY A 210 -3.33 1.51 -17.28
CA GLY A 210 -2.95 1.72 -15.88
C GLY A 210 -2.80 3.19 -15.55
N MET A 211 -2.31 3.46 -14.35
CA MET A 211 -1.97 4.80 -13.88
C MET A 211 -0.54 4.77 -13.35
N ARG A 212 0.30 5.67 -13.83
CA ARG A 212 1.59 5.93 -13.21
C ARG A 212 1.38 7.01 -12.16
N LEU A 213 1.83 6.77 -10.94
CA LEU A 213 1.84 7.72 -9.84
C LEU A 213 3.27 8.22 -9.63
N SER A 214 3.44 9.52 -9.41
CA SER A 214 4.73 10.13 -9.06
C SER A 214 4.73 10.43 -7.57
N TYR A 215 5.71 9.92 -6.82
CA TYR A 215 5.77 10.14 -5.37
C TYR A 215 6.96 10.98 -4.92
N SER A 216 6.75 11.73 -3.84
CA SER A 216 7.82 12.47 -3.15
C SER A 216 8.42 11.63 -2.02
N VAL A 217 9.74 11.72 -1.84
CA VAL A 217 10.46 11.00 -0.78
C VAL A 217 10.76 11.99 0.33
N PRO A 218 10.20 11.81 1.55
CA PRO A 218 10.43 12.75 2.64
C PRO A 218 11.87 12.69 3.14
N ASP A 219 12.51 13.85 3.34
CA ASP A 219 13.85 13.97 3.92
C ASP A 219 13.79 13.86 5.45
N THR A 220 13.73 12.62 5.93
CA THR A 220 13.56 12.27 7.35
C THR A 220 14.86 11.79 8.00
N GLY A 221 15.98 11.84 7.27
CA GLY A 221 17.26 11.27 7.72
C GLY A 221 17.36 9.75 7.57
N CYS A 222 16.42 9.11 6.84
CA CYS A 222 16.44 7.68 6.55
C CYS A 222 17.77 7.21 5.90
N GLU A 223 18.43 8.07 5.12
CA GLU A 223 19.73 7.78 4.51
C GLU A 223 20.81 7.37 5.53
N ARG A 224 20.84 8.00 6.71
CA ARG A 224 21.82 7.63 7.76
C ARG A 224 21.51 6.27 8.36
N CYS A 225 20.22 6.00 8.59
CA CYS A 225 19.76 4.73 9.12
C CYS A 225 20.15 3.57 8.18
N THR A 226 19.85 3.70 6.89
CA THR A 226 20.18 2.66 5.89
C THR A 226 21.69 2.46 5.75
N LYS A 227 22.49 3.54 5.78
CA LYS A 227 23.97 3.44 5.77
C LYS A 227 24.53 2.71 6.97
N SER A 228 23.88 2.80 8.13
CA SER A 228 24.27 2.06 9.34
C SER A 228 23.79 0.60 9.35
N GLY A 229 23.08 0.15 8.31
CA GLY A 229 22.52 -1.19 8.19
C GLY A 229 21.13 -1.37 8.84
N GLY A 230 20.51 -0.27 9.27
CA GLY A 230 19.15 -0.28 9.84
C GLY A 230 18.06 -0.13 8.77
N THR A 231 16.82 -0.39 9.19
CA THR A 231 15.62 -0.15 8.38
C THR A 231 14.89 1.08 8.88
N CYS A 232 14.46 1.95 7.96
CA CYS A 232 13.71 3.15 8.33
C CYS A 232 12.29 2.81 8.72
N GLY A 233 11.83 3.42 9.81
CA GLY A 233 10.48 3.28 10.32
C GLY A 233 10.07 4.51 11.10
N PHE A 234 8.96 4.39 11.81
CA PHE A 234 8.43 5.40 12.68
C PHE A 234 7.73 4.77 13.88
N ASP A 235 7.61 5.53 14.95
CA ASP A 235 6.87 5.17 16.13
C ASP A 235 5.36 5.28 15.86
N VAL A 236 4.60 4.20 16.06
CA VAL A 236 3.18 4.15 15.66
C VAL A 236 2.26 5.08 16.47
N GLU A 237 2.71 5.49 17.66
CA GLU A 237 1.95 6.36 18.56
C GLU A 237 2.25 7.84 18.32
N THR A 238 3.53 8.18 18.17
CA THR A 238 4.01 9.56 18.04
C THR A 238 4.26 9.98 16.59
N GLU A 239 4.27 9.03 15.65
CA GLU A 239 4.68 9.18 14.25
C GLU A 239 6.12 9.73 14.08
N GLY A 240 6.91 9.66 15.16
CA GLY A 240 8.29 10.08 15.17
C GLY A 240 9.18 9.11 14.40
N MET A 241 10.13 9.63 13.63
CA MET A 241 11.06 8.80 12.87
C MET A 241 11.92 7.90 13.77
N LEU A 242 12.08 6.65 13.36
CA LEU A 242 12.89 5.63 14.03
C LEU A 242 13.80 4.91 13.03
N CYS A 243 14.96 4.49 13.52
CA CYS A 243 15.86 3.57 12.85
C CYS A 243 15.81 2.21 13.54
N ILE A 244 15.33 1.20 12.82
CA ILE A 244 15.15 -0.17 13.33
C ILE A 244 16.45 -0.94 13.07
N CYS A 245 17.19 -1.24 14.13
CA CYS A 245 18.53 -1.85 14.05
C CYS A 245 18.52 -3.37 14.26
N SER A 246 17.60 -3.84 15.10
CA SER A 246 17.33 -5.25 15.34
C SER A 246 15.91 -5.40 15.88
N ALA A 247 15.47 -6.64 16.13
CA ALA A 247 14.14 -6.91 16.69
C ALA A 247 13.89 -6.24 18.07
N SER A 248 14.94 -5.85 18.79
CA SER A 248 14.84 -5.27 20.13
C SER A 248 15.56 -3.93 20.29
N ILE A 249 16.17 -3.40 19.23
CA ILE A 249 16.99 -2.18 19.29
C ILE A 249 16.51 -1.21 18.21
N ASN A 250 15.93 -0.11 18.67
CA ASN A 250 15.61 1.05 17.87
C ASN A 250 16.55 2.21 18.24
N ALA A 251 16.87 3.04 17.26
CA ALA A 251 17.65 4.26 17.43
C ALA A 251 16.93 5.43 16.77
N THR A 252 17.26 6.68 17.12
CA THR A 252 16.60 7.85 16.54
C THR A 252 17.08 8.17 15.12
N ARG A 253 18.32 7.78 14.76
CA ARG A 253 18.92 8.16 13.46
C ARG A 253 19.77 7.08 12.81
N GLU A 254 20.57 6.35 13.57
CA GLU A 254 21.51 5.35 13.05
C GLU A 254 21.82 4.28 14.08
N CYS A 255 22.16 3.09 13.60
CA CYS A 255 22.52 1.94 14.40
C CYS A 255 23.98 2.02 14.86
N ALA A 256 24.23 1.63 16.11
CA ALA A 256 25.59 1.53 16.62
C ALA A 256 26.35 0.40 15.92
N ALA A 257 27.65 0.57 15.70
CA ALA A 257 28.49 -0.46 15.09
C ALA A 257 28.37 -1.80 15.84
N GLY A 258 28.04 -2.87 15.13
CA GLY A 258 27.87 -4.22 15.70
C GLY A 258 26.48 -4.57 16.24
N THR A 259 25.49 -3.67 16.15
CA THR A 259 24.10 -3.95 16.61
C THR A 259 23.19 -4.59 15.55
N VAL A 260 23.61 -4.59 14.29
CA VAL A 260 22.85 -5.20 13.19
C VAL A 260 23.11 -6.70 13.19
N SER A 261 22.16 -7.48 13.70
CA SER A 261 22.23 -8.94 13.62
C SER A 261 21.71 -9.40 12.26
N SER A 262 22.60 -9.85 11.37
CA SER A 262 22.22 -10.67 10.22
C SER A 262 21.40 -11.85 10.73
N GLY A 263 20.20 -12.07 10.18
CA GLY A 263 19.24 -13.07 10.67
C GLY A 263 19.86 -14.44 10.92
N VAL A 264 20.21 -14.72 12.18
CA VAL A 264 20.54 -16.05 12.68
C VAL A 264 19.41 -16.45 13.61
N THR A 265 18.77 -17.56 13.26
CA THR A 265 17.59 -18.13 13.91
C THR A 265 17.72 -18.18 15.44
N ASN A 266 16.95 -17.32 16.11
CA ASN A 266 16.90 -17.19 17.56
C ASN A 266 16.06 -18.34 18.20
N LYS A 267 16.38 -19.60 17.85
CA LYS A 267 15.68 -20.80 18.33
C LYS A 267 16.29 -21.39 19.61
N GLN A 268 17.51 -21.02 19.96
CA GLN A 268 18.27 -21.73 21.01
C GLN A 268 18.06 -21.15 22.42
N TRP A 269 17.81 -19.84 22.53
CA TRP A 269 17.60 -19.17 23.82
C TRP A 269 16.17 -19.38 24.38
N ARG A 270 15.17 -19.54 23.49
CA ARG A 270 13.76 -19.75 23.88
C ARG A 270 13.51 -21.10 24.54
N ILE A 271 14.21 -22.16 24.12
CA ILE A 271 14.04 -23.51 24.71
C ILE A 271 14.66 -23.56 26.12
N SER A 272 15.79 -22.88 26.34
CA SER A 272 16.49 -22.86 27.63
C SER A 272 15.68 -22.16 28.73
N PHE A 273 15.02 -21.03 28.41
CA PHE A 273 14.19 -20.29 29.37
C PHE A 273 12.86 -20.99 29.71
N ILE A 274 12.26 -21.71 28.76
CA ILE A 274 11.02 -22.48 29.01
C ILE A 274 11.31 -23.69 29.91
N LEU A 275 12.44 -24.37 29.70
CA LEU A 275 12.88 -25.50 30.53
C LEU A 275 13.17 -25.08 31.98
N THR A 276 13.82 -23.94 32.19
CA THR A 276 14.10 -23.43 33.54
C THR A 276 12.82 -22.98 34.26
N CYS A 277 11.85 -22.40 33.55
CA CYS A 277 10.56 -22.04 34.15
C CYS A 277 9.71 -23.27 34.52
N LEU A 278 9.68 -24.32 33.69
CA LEU A 278 8.97 -25.58 34.00
C LEU A 278 9.57 -26.29 35.23
N LEU A 279 10.88 -26.20 35.43
CA LEU A 279 11.56 -26.74 36.62
C LEU A 279 11.21 -25.95 37.90
N LEU A 280 11.02 -24.64 37.81
CA LEU A 280 10.61 -23.81 38.95
C LEU A 280 9.13 -24.02 39.34
N VAL A 281 8.25 -24.25 38.36
CA VAL A 281 6.84 -24.55 38.62
C VAL A 281 6.66 -25.95 39.21
N SER A 282 7.47 -26.93 38.78
CA SER A 282 7.40 -28.30 39.33
C SER A 282 7.93 -28.38 40.78
N THR A 283 8.97 -27.64 41.12
CA THR A 283 9.52 -27.59 42.50
C THR A 283 8.57 -26.89 43.47
N THR A 284 7.94 -25.79 43.06
CA THR A 284 6.91 -25.11 43.86
C THR A 284 5.63 -25.94 44.01
N GLY A 285 5.22 -26.68 42.97
CA GLY A 285 4.12 -27.65 43.03
C GLY A 285 4.41 -28.85 43.95
N TYR A 286 5.65 -29.37 43.94
CA TYR A 286 6.09 -30.42 44.86
C TYR A 286 6.09 -29.96 46.31
N GLN A 287 6.55 -28.73 46.59
CA GLN A 287 6.52 -28.13 47.93
C GLN A 287 5.07 -27.97 48.44
N PHE A 288 4.13 -27.68 47.55
CA PHE A 288 2.71 -27.55 47.86
C PHE A 288 2.06 -28.91 48.20
N LEU A 289 2.31 -29.94 47.39
CA LEU A 289 1.84 -31.32 47.63
C LEU A 289 2.42 -31.93 48.90
N HIS A 290 3.70 -31.66 49.19
CA HIS A 290 4.36 -32.14 50.41
C HIS A 290 3.82 -31.44 51.68
N ASN A 291 3.45 -30.16 51.60
CA ASN A 291 2.81 -29.45 52.71
C ASN A 291 1.32 -29.80 52.86
N PHE A 292 0.60 -30.12 51.77
CA PHE A 292 -0.78 -30.60 51.85
C PHE A 292 -0.87 -31.96 52.55
N LYS A 293 0.10 -32.85 52.31
CA LYS A 293 0.16 -34.17 52.95
C LYS A 293 0.51 -34.12 54.44
N LYS A 294 1.07 -33.02 54.94
CA LYS A 294 1.36 -32.80 56.38
C LYS A 294 0.20 -32.19 57.17
N ASN A 295 -0.82 -31.65 56.50
CA ASN A 295 -1.98 -30.99 57.15
C ASN A 295 -3.26 -31.85 57.11
N VAL A 296 -3.17 -33.13 56.73
CA VAL A 296 -4.31 -34.09 56.69
C VAL A 296 -4.05 -35.30 57.61
N LEU A 297 -3.24 -35.10 58.66
CA LEU A 297 -3.08 -36.03 59.79
C LEU A 297 -3.24 -35.24 61.09
#